data_AF-A0A1W6SS22-F1
#
_entry.id   AF-A0A1W6SS22-F1
#
_cell.length_a   1.000
_cell.length_b   1.000
_cell.length_c   1.000
_cell.angle_alpha   90.00
_cell.angle_beta   90.00
_cell.angle_gamma   90.00
#
_symmetry.space_group_name_H-M   'P 1'
#
loop_
_entity.id
_entity.type
_entity.pdbx_description
1 polymer ?
#
loop_
_entity_poly.entity_id
_entity_poly.type
_entity_poly.pdbx_seq_one_letter_code
_entity_poly.pdbx_strand_id
1 'polypeptide(L)'
;MIIIASLWLTMLLIPSTSFSHDESTDIPPIHAETGHVYIANRTNEEIIFYLESANTIRTKHRLPPGFGATFSGAAADAWFNIHIYTANTHVNYGLDAGNRYYIKQNPAGIPNVYKMPGR
;
A
#
# COMPACT_ATOMS: atom_id res chain seq x y z
N MET A 1 4.62 21.44 -63.24
CA MET A 1 5.61 21.36 -62.15
C MET A 1 4.93 20.63 -61.01
N ILE A 2 5.25 19.35 -60.80
CA ILE A 2 4.51 18.43 -59.93
C ILE A 2 5.43 17.99 -58.78
N ILE A 3 5.01 18.38 -57.56
CA ILE A 3 4.94 17.66 -56.27
C ILE A 3 6.24 17.06 -55.70
N ILE A 4 6.53 17.33 -54.41
CA ILE A 4 6.33 16.40 -53.27
C ILE A 4 6.74 17.15 -51.98
N ALA A 5 5.73 17.44 -51.15
CA ALA A 5 5.93 17.89 -49.78
C ALA A 5 6.41 16.71 -48.94
N SER A 6 7.57 16.85 -48.29
CA SER A 6 8.13 15.82 -47.42
C SER A 6 7.53 15.93 -46.02
N LEU A 7 6.72 14.93 -45.66
CA LEU A 7 6.15 14.73 -44.33
C LEU A 7 7.18 13.98 -43.47
N TRP A 8 7.82 14.65 -42.52
CA TRP A 8 8.71 13.99 -41.56
C TRP A 8 7.87 13.43 -40.40
N LEU A 9 7.67 12.12 -40.41
CA LEU A 9 7.04 11.38 -39.31
C LEU A 9 8.12 11.02 -38.28
N THR A 10 8.22 11.77 -37.18
CA THR A 10 9.09 11.41 -36.05
C THR A 10 8.47 10.25 -35.29
N MET A 11 9.05 9.07 -35.46
CA MET A 11 8.68 7.87 -34.71
C MET A 11 9.10 8.05 -33.25
N LEU A 12 8.13 8.30 -32.36
CA LEU A 12 8.33 8.39 -30.92
C LEU A 12 8.58 6.96 -30.38
N LEU A 13 9.85 6.53 -30.35
CA LEU A 13 10.25 5.34 -29.61
C LEU A 13 10.15 5.65 -28.12
N ILE A 14 9.03 5.27 -27.50
CA ILE A 14 8.93 5.24 -26.04
C ILE A 14 9.63 3.95 -25.61
N PRO A 15 10.78 4.01 -24.91
CA PRO A 15 11.33 2.82 -24.29
C PRO A 15 10.31 2.34 -23.25
N SER A 16 9.74 1.14 -23.47
CA SER A 16 8.98 0.44 -22.44
C SER A 16 9.97 0.03 -21.35
N THR A 17 10.18 0.91 -20.37
CA THR A 17 10.86 0.53 -19.14
C THR A 17 9.98 -0.46 -18.40
N SER A 18 10.33 -1.74 -18.52
CA SER A 18 9.80 -2.76 -17.60
C SER A 18 10.26 -2.38 -16.20
N PHE A 19 9.34 -1.91 -15.37
CA PHE A 19 9.57 -1.78 -13.94
C PHE A 19 9.65 -3.18 -13.36
N SER A 20 10.85 -3.74 -13.29
CA SER A 20 11.15 -4.79 -12.33
C SER A 20 11.12 -4.13 -10.95
N HIS A 21 9.98 -4.21 -10.28
CA HIS A 21 9.86 -3.77 -8.89
C HIS A 21 10.57 -4.81 -8.02
N ASP A 22 11.76 -4.48 -7.54
CA ASP A 22 12.33 -5.11 -6.36
C ASP A 22 11.37 -4.84 -5.19
N GLU A 23 10.56 -5.84 -4.86
CA GLU A 23 9.84 -5.90 -3.60
C GLU A 23 10.88 -5.76 -2.48
N SER A 24 10.89 -4.62 -1.79
CA SER A 24 11.76 -4.40 -0.63
C SER A 24 11.53 -5.56 0.35
N THR A 25 12.50 -6.47 0.39
CA THR A 25 12.35 -7.81 0.97
C THR A 25 12.62 -7.82 2.47
N ASP A 26 12.81 -6.64 3.07
CA ASP A 26 13.01 -6.47 4.51
C ASP A 26 11.66 -6.43 5.23
N ILE A 27 10.89 -7.51 5.06
CA ILE A 27 9.66 -7.74 5.80
C ILE A 27 10.07 -8.26 7.19
N PRO A 28 9.78 -7.52 8.28
CA PRO A 28 10.21 -7.94 9.60
C PRO A 28 9.67 -9.33 9.96
N PRO A 29 10.43 -10.12 10.74
CA PRO A 29 9.95 -11.40 11.25
C PRO A 29 8.68 -11.19 12.08
N ILE A 30 7.78 -12.18 12.04
CA ILE A 30 6.60 -12.18 12.91
C ILE A 30 7.08 -12.63 14.27
N HIS A 31 6.84 -11.84 15.34
CA HIS A 31 6.54 -12.29 16.71
C HIS A 31 6.66 -11.11 17.70
N ALA A 32 5.57 -10.90 18.45
CA ALA A 32 5.47 -10.43 19.84
C ALA A 32 5.96 -9.03 20.27
N GLU A 33 6.41 -8.14 19.38
CA GLU A 33 6.54 -6.73 19.76
C GLU A 33 5.17 -6.06 19.66
N THR A 34 4.49 -5.92 20.80
CA THR A 34 3.33 -5.04 20.95
C THR A 34 3.71 -3.62 20.53
N GLY A 35 2.72 -2.84 20.11
CA GLY A 35 2.97 -1.45 19.70
C GLY A 35 3.41 -1.28 18.24
N HIS A 36 3.47 -2.33 17.43
CA HIS A 36 3.77 -2.21 16.00
C HIS A 36 2.84 -3.05 15.11
N VAL A 37 2.64 -2.61 13.87
CA VAL A 37 1.98 -3.40 12.82
C VAL A 37 2.65 -3.14 11.47
N TYR A 38 2.93 -4.20 10.72
CA TYR A 38 3.42 -4.07 9.34
C TYR A 38 2.26 -4.13 8.36
N ILE A 39 2.21 -3.19 7.42
CA ILE A 39 1.17 -3.11 6.40
C ILE A 39 1.83 -2.92 5.03
N ALA A 40 1.50 -3.81 4.09
CA ALA A 40 1.89 -3.69 2.69
C ALA A 40 0.72 -3.27 1.80
N ASN A 41 0.98 -2.38 0.85
CA ASN A 41 0.05 -2.03 -0.21
C ASN A 41 0.32 -2.89 -1.44
N ARG A 42 -0.59 -3.82 -1.74
CA ARG A 42 -0.56 -4.66 -2.96
C ARG A 42 -1.56 -4.18 -4.02
N THR A 43 -2.03 -2.94 -3.91
CA THR A 43 -2.82 -2.31 -4.97
C THR A 43 -1.88 -1.62 -5.96
N ASN A 44 -2.45 -1.15 -7.08
CA ASN A 44 -1.73 -0.40 -8.11
C ASN A 44 -1.80 1.12 -7.89
N GLU A 45 -2.31 1.56 -6.74
CA GLU A 45 -2.54 2.99 -6.42
C GLU A 45 -2.01 3.32 -5.02
N GLU A 46 -1.75 4.61 -4.74
CA GLU A 46 -1.43 5.06 -3.38
C GLU A 46 -2.64 4.84 -2.47
N ILE A 47 -2.42 4.20 -1.32
CA ILE A 47 -3.43 4.08 -0.28
C ILE A 47 -3.20 5.13 0.79
N ILE A 48 -4.22 5.96 1.00
CA ILE A 48 -4.30 6.91 2.11
C ILE A 48 -5.20 6.30 3.18
N PHE A 49 -4.66 6.12 4.37
CA PHE A 49 -5.40 5.54 5.49
C PHE A 49 -5.09 6.27 6.79
N TYR A 50 -5.93 6.04 7.79
CA TYR A 50 -5.67 6.45 9.15
C TYR A 50 -5.47 5.23 10.03
N LEU A 51 -4.47 5.29 10.90
CA LEU A 51 -4.20 4.26 11.89
C LEU A 51 -4.52 4.78 13.28
N GLU A 52 -5.21 3.98 14.06
CA GLU A 52 -5.59 4.25 15.44
C GLU A 52 -5.22 3.04 16.29
N SER A 53 -4.90 3.26 17.56
CA SER A 53 -4.63 2.20 18.55
C SER A 53 -5.24 2.62 19.90
N ALA A 54 -5.12 1.77 20.92
CA ALA A 54 -5.70 2.06 22.24
C ALA A 54 -5.17 3.37 22.85
N ASN A 55 -3.89 3.68 22.65
CA ASN A 55 -3.23 4.80 23.32
C ASN A 55 -2.73 5.90 22.36
N THR A 56 -3.07 5.83 21.06
CA THR A 56 -2.67 6.86 20.09
C THR A 56 -3.85 7.50 19.39
N ILE A 57 -3.75 8.81 19.17
CA ILE A 57 -4.66 9.55 18.31
C ILE A 57 -4.58 8.99 16.88
N ARG A 58 -5.74 8.92 16.22
CA ARG A 58 -5.86 8.53 14.82
C ARG A 58 -4.94 9.38 13.93
N THR A 59 -3.96 8.74 13.29
CA THR A 59 -2.90 9.38 12.51
C THR A 59 -3.00 9.02 11.04
N LYS A 60 -2.82 10.00 10.13
CA LYS A 60 -2.91 9.81 8.68
C LYS A 60 -1.59 9.29 8.12
N HIS A 61 -1.66 8.27 7.26
CA HIS A 61 -0.53 7.69 6.55
C HIS A 61 -0.81 7.60 5.05
N ARG A 62 0.28 7.53 4.29
CA ARG A 62 0.27 7.25 2.85
C ARG A 62 1.17 6.06 2.60
N LEU A 63 0.72 5.15 1.74
CA LEU A 63 1.48 3.96 1.38
C LEU A 63 1.47 3.80 -0.13
N PRO A 64 2.62 4.04 -0.81
CA PRO A 64 2.73 3.90 -2.26
C PRO A 64 2.40 2.48 -2.75
N PRO A 65 2.02 2.33 -4.04
CA PRO A 65 1.72 1.02 -4.61
C PRO A 65 2.93 0.09 -4.58
N GLY A 66 2.75 -1.14 -4.12
CA GLY A 66 3.81 -2.15 -4.02
C GLY A 66 4.73 -2.01 -2.79
N PHE A 67 4.54 -0.99 -1.96
CA PHE A 67 5.39 -0.75 -0.77
C PHE A 67 4.74 -1.29 0.50
N GLY A 68 5.57 -1.67 1.48
CA GLY A 68 5.11 -1.93 2.84
C GLY A 68 5.95 -1.20 3.88
N ALA A 69 5.34 -0.93 5.03
CA ALA A 69 5.97 -0.21 6.12
C ALA A 69 5.46 -0.71 7.48
N THR A 70 6.31 -0.56 8.49
CA THR A 70 5.93 -0.77 9.89
C THR A 70 5.42 0.54 10.48
N PHE A 71 4.27 0.48 11.14
CA PHE A 71 3.64 1.59 11.83
C PHE A 71 3.64 1.31 13.32
N SER A 72 3.87 2.35 14.12
CA SER A 72 4.02 2.25 15.57
C SER A 72 2.88 2.95 16.30
N GLY A 73 2.37 2.30 17.33
CA GLY A 73 1.56 2.88 18.39
C GLY A 73 2.40 3.15 19.64
N ALA A 74 1.77 3.16 20.81
CA ALA A 74 2.46 3.04 22.09
C ALA A 74 2.96 1.61 22.31
N ALA A 75 4.04 1.46 23.09
CA ALA A 75 4.75 0.19 23.27
C ALA A 75 3.87 -0.99 23.75
N ALA A 76 2.78 -0.72 24.47
CA ALA A 76 1.87 -1.74 25.01
C ALA A 76 0.59 -1.94 24.19
N ASP A 77 0.45 -1.28 23.03
CA ASP A 77 -0.76 -1.42 22.21
C ASP A 77 -0.83 -2.83 21.62
N ALA A 78 -1.91 -3.54 21.97
CA ALA A 78 -2.16 -4.90 21.52
C ALA A 78 -2.90 -4.96 20.17
N TRP A 79 -3.47 -3.84 19.73
CA TRP A 79 -4.31 -3.77 18.54
C TRP A 79 -4.21 -2.41 17.85
N PHE A 80 -4.56 -2.42 16.57
CA PHE A 80 -4.72 -1.23 15.72
C PHE A 80 -6.04 -1.30 14.94
N ASN A 81 -6.62 -0.15 14.62
CA ASN A 81 -7.67 -0.01 13.62
C ASN A 81 -7.11 0.74 12.41
N ILE A 82 -7.30 0.17 11.22
CA ILE A 82 -7.00 0.85 9.97
C ILE A 82 -8.29 1.33 9.31
N HIS A 83 -8.37 2.64 9.07
CA HIS A 83 -9.47 3.29 8.36
C HIS A 83 -8.99 3.73 6.98
N ILE A 84 -9.51 3.11 5.93
CA ILE A 84 -9.16 3.46 4.54
C ILE A 84 -10.34 4.23 3.93
N TYR A 85 -10.05 5.43 3.44
CA TYR A 85 -11.03 6.29 2.79
C TYR A 85 -10.71 6.35 1.30
N THR A 86 -11.66 5.97 0.46
CA THR A 86 -11.65 6.24 -0.98
C THR A 86 -12.72 7.27 -1.31
N ALA A 87 -12.78 7.73 -2.56
CA ALA A 87 -13.80 8.68 -2.99
C ALA A 87 -15.24 8.21 -2.67
N ASN A 88 -15.47 6.90 -2.71
CA ASN A 88 -16.81 6.32 -2.65
C ASN A 88 -17.03 5.40 -1.44
N THR A 89 -15.99 5.07 -0.67
CA THR A 89 -16.09 4.07 0.39
C THR A 89 -15.24 4.41 1.60
N HIS A 90 -15.71 4.00 2.77
CA HIS A 90 -14.93 3.92 3.99
C HIS A 90 -14.95 2.48 4.48
N VAL A 91 -13.76 1.90 4.68
CA VAL A 91 -13.61 0.56 5.26
C VAL A 91 -12.76 0.64 6.51
N ASN A 92 -13.07 -0.23 7.48
CA ASN A 92 -12.37 -0.33 8.74
C ASN A 92 -12.03 -1.79 9.06
N TYR A 93 -10.81 -2.04 9.51
CA TYR A 93 -10.35 -3.37 9.90
C TYR A 93 -9.56 -3.30 11.22
N GLY A 94 -9.82 -4.25 12.10
CA GLY A 94 -9.00 -4.48 13.30
C GLY A 94 -7.78 -5.33 12.96
N LEU A 95 -6.62 -4.90 13.46
CA LEU A 95 -5.32 -5.52 13.27
C LEU A 95 -4.72 -5.87 14.63
N ASP A 96 -4.18 -7.07 14.75
CA ASP A 96 -3.42 -7.49 15.92
C ASP A 96 -2.02 -6.86 15.86
N ALA A 97 -1.53 -6.29 16.96
CA ALA A 97 -0.15 -5.85 17.05
C ALA A 97 0.83 -7.03 16.85
N GLY A 98 2.05 -6.71 16.38
CA GLY A 98 3.09 -7.68 16.07
C GLY A 98 2.81 -8.55 14.82
N ASN A 99 1.69 -8.32 14.13
CA ASN A 99 1.33 -9.05 12.92
C ASN A 99 1.57 -8.22 11.64
N ARG A 100 1.51 -8.93 10.52
CA ARG A 100 1.74 -8.40 9.18
C ARG A 100 0.47 -8.49 8.36
N TYR A 101 0.15 -7.43 7.63
CA TYR A 101 -1.05 -7.33 6.83
C TYR A 101 -0.72 -6.82 5.42
N TYR A 102 -1.58 -7.13 4.46
CA TYR A 102 -1.56 -6.48 3.16
C TYR A 102 -2.93 -5.97 2.76
N ILE A 103 -2.92 -4.87 2.02
CA ILE A 103 -4.08 -4.24 1.41
C ILE A 103 -4.15 -4.70 -0.05
N LYS A 104 -5.32 -5.16 -0.50
CA LYS A 104 -5.59 -5.52 -1.90
C LYS A 104 -7.00 -5.06 -2.27
N GLN A 105 -7.18 -4.59 -3.49
CA GLN A 105 -8.51 -4.28 -4.03
C GLN A 105 -9.28 -5.56 -4.36
N ASN A 106 -10.56 -5.61 -3.99
CA ASN A 106 -11.49 -6.62 -4.47
C ASN A 106 -11.91 -6.34 -5.93
N PRO A 107 -12.68 -7.22 -6.60
CA PRO A 107 -13.11 -6.99 -7.99
C PRO A 107 -13.94 -5.71 -8.21
N ALA A 108 -14.50 -5.12 -7.15
CA ALA A 108 -15.22 -3.84 -7.19
C ALA A 108 -14.31 -2.62 -6.94
N GLY A 109 -12.99 -2.82 -6.83
CA GLY A 109 -12.02 -1.76 -6.56
C GLY A 109 -11.96 -1.32 -5.08
N ILE A 110 -12.67 -1.99 -4.18
CA ILE A 110 -12.72 -1.63 -2.75
C ILE A 110 -11.51 -2.26 -2.03
N PRO A 111 -10.73 -1.47 -1.25
CA PRO A 111 -9.63 -2.00 -0.46
C PRO A 111 -10.10 -2.98 0.62
N ASN A 112 -9.47 -4.15 0.66
CA ASN A 112 -9.60 -5.12 1.75
C ASN A 112 -8.24 -5.35 2.41
N VAL A 113 -8.25 -5.63 3.71
CA VAL A 113 -7.06 -5.91 4.50
C VAL A 113 -7.02 -7.40 4.87
N TYR A 114 -5.87 -8.04 4.67
CA TYR A 114 -5.67 -9.47 4.90
C TYR A 114 -4.43 -9.69 5.74
N LYS A 115 -4.50 -10.63 6.70
CA LYS A 115 -3.34 -11.07 7.48
C LYS A 115 -2.39 -11.86 6.56
N MET A 116 -1.11 -11.50 6.58
CA MET A 116 -0.08 -12.28 5.89
C MET A 116 0.19 -13.58 6.66
N PRO A 117 0.49 -14.69 5.96
CA PRO A 117 0.88 -15.92 6.62
C PRO A 117 2.18 -15.77 7.44
N GLY A 118 2.26 -16.59 8.49
CA GLY A 118 3.48 -16.94 9.21
C GLY A 118 4.59 -17.34 8.23
N ARG A 119 5.82 -16.86 8.42
CA ARG A 119 6.99 -17.57 7.90
C ARG A 119 7.38 -18.63 8.91
#